data_AF-A0A8X6SKB2-F1
#
_entry.id   AF-A0A8X6SKB2-F1
#
_cell.length_a   1.000
_cell.length_b   1.000
_cell.length_c   1.000
_cell.angle_alpha   90.00
_cell.angle_beta   90.00
_cell.angle_gamma   90.00
#
_symmetry.space_group_name_H-M   'P 1'
#
loop_
_entity.id
_entity.type
_entity.pdbx_description
1 polymer ?
#
loop_
_entity_poly.entity_id
_entity_poly.type
_entity_poly.pdbx_seq_one_letter_code
_entity_poly.pdbx_strand_id
1 'polypeptide(L)'
;MRFNGCVSVISIDTGKILDLEVMTQYCKICELNVKREHVCSNYKGSSGNMEADGAFRIFERSLIKRDLQYTEYYGDGDSKGFLQVKDIYGENSVTKLECIGHVQKREGSRLKKLKKNTKGFGGKGKLTDKFIDKLQNYYGIAIRSNVGCLEKMQSAIIAAFFHCCTSNQNPIHGQYPTGKDSWFKYKQALREEYESLGINRYSEGGRRVTRSPNLVLGFLQTLSNTFCPLHEHGVLDTHSPLECVAHSNYA
;
A
#
# COMPACT_ATOMS: atom_id res chain seq x y z
N MET A 1 -16.87 -13.42 12.56
CA MET A 1 -17.73 -12.20 12.56
C MET A 1 -16.92 -11.11 13.24
N ARG A 2 -16.86 -9.89 12.66
CA ARG A 2 -16.19 -8.76 13.32
C ARG A 2 -17.17 -8.15 14.32
N PHE A 3 -16.70 -7.88 15.54
CA PHE A 3 -17.54 -7.34 16.61
C PHE A 3 -17.11 -5.95 17.08
N ASN A 4 -15.92 -5.52 16.67
CA ASN A 4 -15.35 -4.24 17.06
C ASN A 4 -14.91 -3.49 15.79
N GLY A 5 -14.96 -2.17 15.86
CA GLY A 5 -14.47 -1.24 14.85
C GLY A 5 -13.78 -0.07 15.53
N CYS A 6 -12.75 0.47 14.88
CA CYS A 6 -12.02 1.61 15.39
C CYS A 6 -11.70 2.55 14.24
N VAL A 7 -12.08 3.81 14.38
CA VAL A 7 -11.68 4.89 13.47
C VAL A 7 -10.91 5.90 14.30
N SER A 8 -9.78 6.35 13.77
CA SER A 8 -8.89 7.30 14.44
C SER A 8 -8.59 8.46 13.52
N VAL A 9 -8.34 9.63 14.08
CA VAL A 9 -7.74 10.75 13.37
C VAL A 9 -6.37 11.00 13.93
N ILE A 10 -5.38 11.16 13.06
CA ILE A 10 -3.97 11.36 13.37
C ILE A 10 -3.54 12.65 12.71
N SER A 11 -2.84 13.52 13.44
CA SER A 11 -2.18 14.68 12.83
C SER A 11 -0.94 14.21 12.07
N ILE A 12 -0.78 14.62 10.81
CA ILE A 12 0.42 14.28 10.03
C ILE A 12 1.66 14.90 10.66
N ASP A 13 1.57 16.18 11.02
CA ASP A 13 2.70 16.94 11.55
C ASP A 13 3.26 16.37 12.86
N THR A 14 2.38 15.84 13.72
CA THR A 14 2.76 15.38 15.06
C THR A 14 2.80 13.86 15.21
N GLY A 15 2.16 13.13 14.29
CA GLY A 15 1.91 11.69 14.41
C GLY A 15 1.01 11.30 15.59
N LYS A 16 0.34 12.27 16.25
CA LYS A 16 -0.50 12.04 17.43
C LYS A 16 -1.95 11.84 17.05
N ILE A 17 -2.65 11.03 17.84
CA ILE A 17 -4.10 10.83 17.71
C ILE A 17 -4.83 12.10 18.17
N LEU A 18 -5.62 12.69 17.29
CA LEU A 18 -6.49 13.83 17.56
C LEU A 18 -7.89 13.39 18.00
N ASP A 19 -8.40 12.31 17.40
CA ASP A 19 -9.73 11.78 17.71
C ASP A 19 -9.78 10.25 17.55
N LEU A 20 -10.70 9.62 18.27
CA LEU A 20 -10.91 8.17 18.25
C LEU A 20 -12.40 7.83 18.44
N GLU A 21 -12.93 7.00 17.55
CA GLU A 21 -14.25 6.38 17.69
C GLU A 21 -14.07 4.86 17.75
N VAL A 22 -14.34 4.30 18.92
CA VAL A 22 -14.35 2.86 19.14
C VAL A 22 -15.80 2.40 19.14
N MET A 23 -16.13 1.45 18.27
CA MET A 23 -17.45 0.83 18.17
C MET A 23 -17.37 -0.64 18.53
N THR A 24 -18.32 -1.11 19.33
CA THR A 24 -18.44 -2.51 19.72
C THR A 24 -19.90 -2.96 19.69
N GLN A 25 -20.09 -4.17 19.16
CA GLN A 25 -21.31 -4.98 19.25
C GLN A 25 -21.19 -6.09 20.30
N TYR A 26 -20.02 -6.22 20.92
CA TYR A 26 -19.68 -7.31 21.82
C TYR A 26 -19.41 -6.80 23.23
N CYS A 27 -19.92 -7.55 24.20
CA CYS A 27 -19.73 -7.28 25.60
C CYS A 27 -19.09 -8.47 26.31
N LYS A 28 -17.86 -8.29 26.81
CA LYS A 28 -17.16 -9.30 27.61
C LYS A 28 -17.90 -9.65 28.91
N ILE A 29 -18.60 -8.67 29.48
CA ILE A 29 -19.33 -8.80 30.74
C ILE A 29 -20.53 -9.73 30.56
N CYS A 30 -21.29 -9.54 29.49
CA CYS A 30 -22.39 -10.42 29.11
C CYS A 30 -21.87 -11.82 28.79
N GLU A 31 -20.75 -11.95 28.07
CA GLU A 31 -20.16 -13.26 27.77
C GLU A 31 -19.80 -14.02 29.05
N LEU A 32 -19.27 -13.33 30.05
CA LEU A 32 -18.93 -13.92 31.35
C LEU A 32 -20.14 -14.09 32.29
N ASN A 33 -21.36 -13.76 31.85
CA ASN A 33 -22.58 -13.79 32.67
C ASN A 33 -22.48 -13.02 34.00
N VAL A 34 -21.64 -11.98 34.05
CA VAL A 34 -21.47 -11.16 35.25
C VAL A 34 -22.64 -10.18 35.34
N LYS A 35 -23.45 -10.32 36.39
CA LYS A 35 -24.58 -9.43 36.68
C LYS A 35 -24.07 -8.10 37.27
N ARG A 36 -23.61 -7.21 36.40
CA ARG A 36 -23.26 -5.82 36.72
C ARG A 36 -23.91 -4.88 35.72
N GLU A 37 -24.28 -3.69 36.15
CA GLU A 37 -24.75 -2.64 35.24
C GLU A 37 -23.60 -2.22 34.31
N HIS A 38 -23.87 -2.18 33.00
CA HIS A 38 -22.89 -1.80 31.98
C HIS A 38 -23.56 -1.48 30.64
N VAL A 39 -22.83 -0.84 29.73
CA VAL A 39 -23.24 -0.62 28.35
C VAL A 39 -22.83 -1.81 27.50
N CYS A 40 -23.79 -2.61 27.01
CA CYS A 40 -23.51 -3.84 26.25
C CYS A 40 -22.92 -3.58 24.86
N SER A 41 -23.32 -2.51 24.19
CA SER A 41 -22.82 -2.13 22.87
C SER A 41 -23.05 -0.64 22.66
N ASN A 42 -22.15 0.01 21.92
CA ASN A 42 -22.30 1.41 21.53
C ASN A 42 -22.54 1.55 20.00
N TYR A 43 -22.72 0.43 19.31
CA TYR A 43 -22.98 0.40 17.88
C TYR A 43 -24.12 -0.56 17.54
N LYS A 44 -25.13 -0.04 16.84
CA LYS A 44 -26.26 -0.79 16.31
C LYS A 44 -26.17 -0.74 14.79
N GLY A 45 -25.98 -1.88 14.14
CA GLY A 45 -25.78 -1.94 12.69
C GLY A 45 -25.11 -3.24 12.25
N SER A 46 -24.64 -3.29 11.00
CA SER A 46 -23.79 -4.40 10.54
C SER A 46 -22.33 -4.08 10.84
N SER A 47 -21.52 -5.08 11.19
CA SER A 47 -20.09 -4.83 11.44
C SER A 47 -19.32 -4.34 10.22
N GLY A 48 -19.82 -4.60 9.00
CA GLY A 48 -19.28 -4.05 7.76
C GLY A 48 -19.51 -2.54 7.59
N ASN A 49 -20.45 -1.94 8.32
CA ASN A 49 -20.73 -0.50 8.27
C ASN A 49 -20.00 0.29 9.37
N MET A 50 -19.34 -0.37 10.33
CA MET A 50 -18.67 0.31 11.44
C MET A 50 -17.65 1.35 10.95
N GLU A 51 -16.86 1.06 9.91
CA GLU A 51 -15.92 2.06 9.37
C GLU A 51 -16.63 3.29 8.85
N ALA A 52 -17.72 3.12 8.09
CA ALA A 52 -18.43 4.24 7.49
C ALA A 52 -19.06 5.11 8.57
N ASP A 53 -19.81 4.49 9.48
CA ASP A 53 -20.48 5.21 10.57
C ASP A 53 -19.48 5.84 11.54
N GLY A 54 -18.35 5.19 11.81
CA GLY A 54 -17.29 5.74 12.65
C GLY A 54 -16.61 6.93 12.01
N ALA A 55 -16.32 6.86 10.71
CA ALA A 55 -15.78 7.98 9.96
C ALA A 55 -16.76 9.16 9.99
N PHE A 56 -18.03 8.93 9.66
CA PHE A 56 -19.06 9.97 9.72
C PHE A 56 -19.12 10.64 11.10
N ARG A 57 -19.20 9.87 12.19
CA ARG A 57 -19.25 10.40 13.57
C ARG A 57 -18.05 11.26 13.93
N ILE A 58 -16.84 10.87 13.51
CA ILE A 58 -15.63 11.62 13.80
C ILE A 58 -15.57 12.92 13.00
N PHE A 59 -15.90 12.86 11.71
CA PHE A 59 -15.90 14.06 10.86
C PHE A 59 -17.03 15.03 11.25
N GLU A 60 -18.22 14.53 11.60
CA GLU A 60 -19.33 15.40 12.03
C GLU A 60 -18.99 16.17 13.32
N ARG A 61 -18.38 15.50 14.30
CA ARG A 61 -18.08 16.11 15.60
C ARG A 61 -16.80 16.95 15.60
N SER A 62 -16.01 16.94 14.53
CA SER A 62 -14.71 17.62 14.47
C SER A 62 -14.86 19.13 14.65
N LEU A 63 -15.77 19.75 13.88
CA LEU A 63 -16.06 21.18 13.92
C LEU A 63 -16.56 21.59 15.31
N ILE A 64 -17.55 20.87 15.83
CA ILE A 64 -18.21 21.24 17.09
C ILE A 64 -17.28 21.05 18.29
N LYS A 65 -16.50 19.96 18.33
CA LYS A 65 -15.70 19.62 19.51
C LYS A 65 -14.28 20.19 19.48
N ARG A 66 -13.73 20.45 18.29
CA ARG A 66 -12.33 20.79 18.11
C ARG A 66 -12.08 22.02 17.24
N ASP A 67 -13.10 22.51 16.55
CA ASP A 67 -12.97 23.61 15.59
C ASP A 67 -11.93 23.28 14.48
N LEU A 68 -11.95 22.02 14.01
CA LEU A 68 -11.04 21.51 12.99
C LEU A 68 -11.80 20.87 11.83
N GLN A 69 -11.26 21.01 10.63
CA GLN A 69 -11.66 20.24 9.45
C GLN A 69 -10.60 19.17 9.15
N TYR A 70 -11.07 17.98 8.79
CA TYR A 70 -10.20 16.88 8.37
C TYR A 70 -10.22 16.77 6.85
N THR A 71 -9.08 16.93 6.21
CA THR A 71 -8.97 17.07 4.75
C THR A 71 -8.72 15.74 4.05
N GLU A 72 -8.25 14.73 4.77
CA GLU A 72 -7.78 13.47 4.17
C GLU A 72 -8.41 12.24 4.83
N TYR A 73 -8.84 11.29 3.99
CA TYR A 73 -9.41 10.02 4.40
C TYR A 73 -8.61 8.85 3.84
N TYR A 74 -8.07 8.00 4.71
CA TYR A 74 -7.39 6.77 4.30
C TYR A 74 -8.32 5.57 4.41
N GLY A 75 -8.67 4.99 3.26
CA GLY A 75 -9.54 3.82 3.20
C GLY A 75 -9.17 2.85 2.08
N ASP A 76 -9.89 1.74 2.01
CA ASP A 76 -9.77 0.79 0.91
C ASP A 76 -10.45 1.32 -0.37
N GLY A 77 -10.15 0.74 -1.53
CA GLY A 77 -10.52 1.24 -2.86
C GLY A 77 -12.01 1.56 -3.03
N ASP A 78 -12.91 0.69 -2.57
CA ASP A 78 -14.36 0.96 -2.52
C ASP A 78 -14.79 1.13 -1.07
N SER A 79 -14.82 2.39 -0.59
CA SER A 79 -15.11 2.71 0.81
C SER A 79 -16.41 3.50 0.89
N LYS A 80 -17.47 2.86 1.35
CA LYS A 80 -18.73 3.53 1.71
C LYS A 80 -18.52 4.66 2.71
N GLY A 81 -17.51 4.55 3.57
CA GLY A 81 -17.13 5.60 4.51
C GLY A 81 -16.71 6.90 3.83
N PHE A 82 -15.81 6.83 2.83
CA PHE A 82 -15.43 8.02 2.05
C PHE A 82 -16.64 8.72 1.44
N LEU A 83 -17.57 7.96 0.83
CA LEU A 83 -18.77 8.55 0.22
C LEU A 83 -19.66 9.29 1.22
N GLN A 84 -19.63 8.93 2.51
CA GLN A 84 -20.38 9.63 3.55
C GLN A 84 -19.68 10.92 4.01
N VAL A 85 -18.35 10.99 3.92
CA VAL A 85 -17.57 12.13 4.45
C VAL A 85 -17.03 13.07 3.37
N LYS A 86 -17.06 12.68 2.08
CA LYS A 86 -16.47 13.45 0.96
C LYS A 86 -16.89 14.92 0.91
N ASP A 87 -18.15 15.18 1.27
CA ASP A 87 -18.77 16.50 1.17
C ASP A 87 -19.14 17.09 2.54
N ILE A 88 -18.60 16.54 3.64
CA ILE A 88 -19.11 16.83 4.99
C ILE A 88 -18.86 18.28 5.45
N TYR A 89 -17.81 18.92 4.93
CA TYR A 89 -17.52 20.33 5.19
C TYR A 89 -17.80 21.23 3.97
N GLY A 90 -18.43 20.70 2.92
CA GLY A 90 -18.59 21.35 1.62
C GLY A 90 -18.20 20.42 0.46
N GLU A 91 -18.55 20.80 -0.77
CA GLU A 91 -18.30 19.98 -1.97
C GLU A 91 -16.82 19.59 -2.12
N ASN A 92 -16.55 18.28 -2.21
CA ASN A 92 -15.22 17.68 -2.32
C ASN A 92 -14.23 18.17 -1.25
N SER A 93 -14.72 18.44 -0.04
CA SER A 93 -13.91 18.91 1.09
C SER A 93 -12.91 17.87 1.62
N VAL A 94 -13.12 16.59 1.33
CA VAL A 94 -12.25 15.50 1.79
C VAL A 94 -11.64 14.75 0.60
N THR A 95 -10.32 14.60 0.61
CA THR A 95 -9.57 13.83 -0.37
C THR A 95 -9.40 12.39 0.09
N LYS A 96 -9.68 11.43 -0.79
CA LYS A 96 -9.44 10.01 -0.53
C LYS A 96 -8.00 9.64 -0.85
N LEU A 97 -7.34 9.03 0.12
CA LEU A 97 -6.02 8.44 -0.02
C LEU A 97 -6.07 6.93 0.26
N GLU A 98 -5.10 6.21 -0.28
CA GLU A 98 -4.95 4.78 -0.07
C GLU A 98 -3.65 4.47 0.65
N CYS A 99 -3.70 3.56 1.62
CA CYS A 99 -2.49 3.14 2.29
C CYS A 99 -1.65 2.20 1.40
N ILE A 100 -0.33 2.24 1.58
CA ILE A 100 0.62 1.39 0.84
C ILE A 100 0.24 -0.11 0.96
N GLY A 101 -0.30 -0.53 2.11
CA GLY A 101 -0.76 -1.90 2.31
C GLY A 101 -1.94 -2.29 1.40
N HIS A 102 -2.88 -1.39 1.15
CA HIS A 102 -3.97 -1.62 0.19
C HIS A 102 -3.45 -1.65 -1.24
N VAL A 103 -2.55 -0.73 -1.59
CA VAL A 103 -1.87 -0.70 -2.88
C VAL A 103 -1.13 -2.03 -3.16
N GLN A 104 -0.41 -2.57 -2.17
CA GLN A 104 0.22 -3.90 -2.24
C GLN A 104 -0.79 -5.02 -2.52
N LYS A 105 -1.87 -5.10 -1.72
CA LYS A 105 -2.90 -6.14 -1.87
C LYS A 105 -3.57 -6.08 -3.25
N ARG A 106 -3.80 -4.87 -3.77
CA ARG A 106 -4.35 -4.64 -5.10
C ARG A 106 -3.46 -5.22 -6.18
N GLU A 107 -2.15 -4.96 -6.12
CA GLU A 107 -1.22 -5.52 -7.11
C GLU A 107 -1.19 -7.05 -7.06
N GLY A 108 -1.13 -7.64 -5.86
CA GLY A 108 -1.23 -9.09 -5.69
C GLY A 108 -2.53 -9.68 -6.27
N SER A 109 -3.65 -8.98 -6.08
CA SER A 109 -4.96 -9.40 -6.61
C SER A 109 -5.03 -9.31 -8.14
N ARG A 110 -4.44 -8.26 -8.72
CA ARG A 110 -4.32 -8.08 -10.18
C ARG A 110 -3.46 -9.19 -10.80
N LEU A 111 -2.33 -9.52 -10.19
CA LEU A 111 -1.47 -10.62 -10.63
C LEU A 111 -2.15 -11.99 -10.52
N LYS A 112 -2.93 -12.24 -9.45
CA LYS A 112 -3.73 -13.46 -9.29
C LYS A 112 -4.83 -13.55 -10.36
N LYS A 113 -5.50 -12.43 -10.68
CA LYS A 113 -6.48 -12.35 -11.76
C LYS A 113 -5.85 -12.59 -13.14
N LEU A 114 -4.69 -12.00 -13.40
CA LEU A 114 -3.91 -12.23 -14.63
C LEU A 114 -3.53 -13.71 -14.77
N LYS A 115 -2.98 -14.32 -13.71
CA LYS A 115 -2.66 -15.76 -13.67
C LYS A 115 -3.88 -16.64 -14.00
N LYS A 116 -5.06 -16.28 -13.50
CA LYS A 116 -6.31 -17.03 -13.73
C LYS A 116 -6.83 -16.86 -15.16
N ASN A 117 -6.76 -15.64 -15.69
CA ASN A 117 -7.38 -15.30 -16.97
C ASN A 117 -6.48 -15.61 -18.17
N THR A 118 -5.16 -15.73 -17.97
CA THR A 118 -4.22 -15.99 -19.06
C THR A 118 -3.72 -17.43 -19.02
N LYS A 119 -4.13 -18.22 -20.04
CA LYS A 119 -3.67 -19.61 -20.18
C LYS A 119 -2.14 -19.65 -20.26
N GLY A 120 -1.55 -20.58 -19.50
CA GLY A 120 -0.10 -20.79 -19.50
C GLY A 120 0.69 -19.89 -18.56
N PHE A 121 0.07 -19.00 -17.78
CA PHE A 121 0.76 -18.18 -16.76
C PHE A 121 0.89 -18.90 -15.41
N GLY A 122 -0.03 -19.80 -15.09
CA GLY A 122 0.06 -20.67 -13.92
C GLY A 122 1.00 -21.88 -14.12
N GLY A 123 1.53 -22.41 -13.02
CA GLY A 123 2.33 -23.65 -13.00
C GLY A 123 3.71 -23.48 -12.34
N LYS A 124 4.39 -24.61 -12.12
CA LYS A 124 5.76 -24.65 -11.55
C LYS A 124 6.71 -23.86 -12.45
N GLY A 125 7.51 -22.96 -11.86
CA GLY A 125 8.44 -22.09 -12.60
C GLY A 125 7.83 -20.83 -13.22
N LYS A 126 6.53 -20.57 -13.03
CA LYS A 126 5.81 -19.40 -13.57
C LYS A 126 5.22 -18.51 -12.46
N LEU A 127 4.05 -17.90 -12.65
CA LEU A 127 3.32 -17.16 -11.62
C LEU A 127 2.69 -18.14 -10.61
N THR A 128 3.46 -18.51 -9.60
CA THR A 128 2.95 -19.21 -8.42
C THR A 128 2.42 -18.21 -7.39
N ASP A 129 1.51 -18.62 -6.50
CA ASP A 129 0.98 -17.70 -5.48
C ASP A 129 2.10 -17.20 -4.56
N LYS A 130 3.03 -18.07 -4.17
CA LYS A 130 4.25 -17.71 -3.44
C LYS A 130 5.08 -16.64 -4.16
N PHE A 131 5.16 -16.70 -5.49
CA PHE A 131 5.89 -15.71 -6.28
C PHE A 131 5.15 -14.36 -6.29
N ILE A 132 3.82 -14.38 -6.41
CA ILE A 132 2.99 -13.17 -6.35
C ILE A 132 3.09 -12.52 -4.97
N ASP A 133 3.02 -13.30 -3.89
CA ASP A 133 3.14 -12.77 -2.53
C ASP A 133 4.54 -12.16 -2.30
N LYS A 134 5.60 -12.75 -2.88
CA LYS A 134 6.96 -12.17 -2.87
C LYS A 134 7.02 -10.85 -3.62
N LEU A 135 6.43 -10.75 -4.82
CA LEU A 135 6.36 -9.51 -5.60
C LEU A 135 5.57 -8.42 -4.86
N GLN A 136 4.42 -8.77 -4.27
CA GLN A 136 3.60 -7.86 -3.46
C GLN A 136 4.39 -7.27 -2.28
N ASN A 137 5.20 -8.09 -1.60
CA ASN A 137 6.05 -7.63 -0.51
C ASN A 137 7.11 -6.64 -0.99
N TYR A 138 7.84 -6.97 -2.07
CA TYR A 138 8.83 -6.06 -2.62
C TYR A 138 8.23 -4.77 -3.17
N TYR A 139 7.03 -4.84 -3.74
CA TYR A 139 6.33 -3.66 -4.26
C TYR A 139 6.16 -2.60 -3.17
N GLY A 140 5.65 -2.97 -1.99
CA GLY A 140 5.53 -2.01 -0.89
C GLY A 140 6.83 -1.68 -0.16
N ILE A 141 7.88 -2.51 -0.26
CA ILE A 141 9.23 -2.11 0.18
C ILE A 141 9.75 -0.99 -0.74
N ALA A 142 9.61 -1.15 -2.05
CA ALA A 142 10.06 -0.16 -3.02
C ALA A 142 9.32 1.18 -2.88
N ILE A 143 8.00 1.15 -2.61
CA ILE A 143 7.24 2.37 -2.30
C ILE A 143 7.75 3.03 -1.00
N ARG A 144 7.83 2.27 0.10
CA ARG A 144 8.24 2.81 1.42
C ARG A 144 9.67 3.33 1.43
N SER A 145 10.57 2.77 0.61
CA SER A 145 11.98 3.17 0.57
C SER A 145 12.23 4.40 -0.32
N ASN A 146 11.22 4.84 -1.08
CA ASN A 146 11.35 5.92 -2.06
C ASN A 146 10.17 6.90 -1.97
N VAL A 147 9.66 7.14 -0.76
CA VAL A 147 8.60 8.13 -0.50
C VAL A 147 9.05 9.51 -0.97
N GLY A 148 8.15 10.25 -1.62
CA GLY A 148 8.43 11.59 -2.14
C GLY A 148 9.27 11.62 -3.44
N CYS A 149 9.64 10.47 -4.02
CA CYS A 149 10.36 10.44 -5.30
C CYS A 149 9.80 9.35 -6.25
N LEU A 150 8.92 9.77 -7.15
CA LEU A 150 8.24 8.88 -8.09
C LEU A 150 9.21 8.12 -9.00
N GLU A 151 10.24 8.80 -9.52
CA GLU A 151 11.22 8.17 -10.42
C GLU A 151 12.01 7.05 -9.73
N LYS A 152 12.47 7.30 -8.49
CA LYS A 152 13.17 6.29 -7.70
C LYS A 152 12.24 5.14 -7.32
N MET A 153 10.98 5.44 -7.02
CA MET A 153 9.96 4.43 -6.72
C MET A 153 9.71 3.49 -7.92
N GLN A 154 9.49 4.06 -9.11
CA GLN A 154 9.31 3.28 -10.35
C GLN A 154 10.54 2.43 -10.64
N SER A 155 11.73 3.02 -10.53
CA SER A 155 13.01 2.33 -10.74
C SER A 155 13.18 1.16 -9.76
N ALA A 156 12.86 1.35 -8.48
CA ALA A 156 12.96 0.32 -7.46
C ALA A 156 11.95 -0.82 -7.67
N ILE A 157 10.73 -0.52 -8.11
CA ILE A 157 9.70 -1.52 -8.42
C ILE A 157 10.11 -2.38 -9.61
N ILE A 158 10.61 -1.74 -10.68
CA ILE A 158 11.12 -2.46 -11.85
C ILE A 158 12.30 -3.34 -11.45
N ALA A 159 13.26 -2.80 -10.70
CA ALA A 159 14.40 -3.56 -10.19
C ALA A 159 13.97 -4.76 -9.33
N ALA A 160 12.99 -4.57 -8.44
CA ALA A 160 12.45 -5.64 -7.60
C ALA A 160 11.81 -6.77 -8.42
N PHE A 161 11.08 -6.43 -9.47
CA PHE A 161 10.51 -7.41 -10.39
C PHE A 161 11.61 -8.24 -11.07
N PHE A 162 12.60 -7.58 -11.65
CA PHE A 162 13.72 -8.28 -12.27
C PHE A 162 14.50 -9.13 -11.26
N HIS A 163 14.67 -8.66 -10.03
CA HIS A 163 15.27 -9.47 -8.95
C HIS A 163 14.49 -10.74 -8.68
N CYS A 164 13.16 -10.66 -8.65
CA CYS A 164 12.31 -11.82 -8.46
C CYS A 164 12.35 -12.76 -9.68
N CYS A 165 12.47 -12.23 -10.89
CA CYS A 165 12.58 -13.03 -12.11
C CYS A 165 13.95 -13.66 -12.32
N THR A 166 14.99 -13.13 -11.67
CA THR A 166 16.37 -13.59 -11.78
C THR A 166 16.60 -14.86 -10.97
N SER A 167 17.33 -15.83 -11.54
CA SER A 167 17.83 -17.00 -10.82
C SER A 167 19.35 -17.12 -10.99
N ASN A 168 20.02 -17.91 -10.13
CA ASN A 168 21.46 -18.19 -10.27
C ASN A 168 21.84 -18.79 -11.65
N GLN A 169 20.86 -19.34 -12.37
CA GLN A 169 21.02 -19.90 -13.71
C GLN A 169 20.71 -18.87 -14.82
N ASN A 170 19.96 -17.81 -14.54
CA ASN A 170 19.55 -16.76 -15.49
C ASN A 170 19.61 -15.36 -14.83
N PRO A 171 20.81 -14.77 -14.71
CA PRO A 171 21.03 -13.42 -14.18
C PRO A 171 20.43 -12.31 -15.07
N ILE A 172 19.44 -11.54 -14.60
CA ILE A 172 18.92 -10.35 -15.31
C ILE A 172 19.47 -9.07 -14.66
N HIS A 173 20.77 -8.80 -14.82
CA HIS A 173 21.48 -7.72 -14.11
C HIS A 173 21.48 -6.33 -14.78
N GLY A 174 20.84 -6.19 -15.93
CA GLY A 174 20.90 -4.99 -16.76
C GLY A 174 20.17 -3.75 -16.22
N GLN A 175 19.21 -3.88 -15.29
CA GLN A 175 18.32 -2.78 -14.91
C GLN A 175 18.42 -2.31 -13.45
N TYR A 176 19.44 -2.76 -12.70
CA TYR A 176 19.61 -2.34 -11.32
C TYR A 176 20.37 -1.00 -11.21
N PRO A 177 20.01 -0.13 -10.24
CA PRO A 177 20.79 1.04 -9.88
C PRO A 177 22.28 0.68 -9.70
N THR A 178 23.17 1.52 -10.20
CA THR A 178 24.62 1.37 -10.08
C THR A 178 25.15 2.38 -9.06
N GLY A 179 26.03 1.94 -8.14
CA GLY A 179 26.65 2.82 -7.14
C GLY A 179 26.79 2.17 -5.76
N LYS A 180 27.51 2.85 -4.85
CA LYS A 180 27.77 2.40 -3.47
C LYS A 180 26.48 2.27 -2.64
N ASP A 181 25.44 3.01 -3.00
CA ASP A 181 24.13 2.97 -2.34
C ASP A 181 23.19 1.91 -2.93
N SER A 182 23.68 1.07 -3.85
CA SER A 182 22.89 -0.04 -4.40
C SER A 182 22.59 -1.06 -3.30
N TRP A 183 21.33 -1.18 -2.90
CA TRP A 183 20.87 -2.19 -1.94
C TRP A 183 21.06 -3.65 -2.42
N PHE A 184 21.47 -3.86 -3.68
CA PHE A 184 21.75 -5.18 -4.25
C PHE A 184 23.21 -5.60 -4.02
N LYS A 185 23.40 -6.51 -3.04
CA LYS A 185 24.71 -7.02 -2.59
C LYS A 185 25.61 -7.55 -3.71
N TYR A 186 25.06 -8.14 -4.77
CA TYR A 186 25.87 -8.66 -5.88
C TYR A 186 26.51 -7.56 -6.74
N LYS A 187 25.83 -6.42 -6.96
CA LYS A 187 26.46 -5.27 -7.65
C LYS A 187 27.45 -4.52 -6.74
N GLN A 188 27.28 -4.57 -5.41
CA GLN A 188 28.30 -4.11 -4.46
C GLN A 188 29.56 -5.00 -4.58
N ALA A 189 29.38 -6.32 -4.50
CA ALA A 189 30.47 -7.29 -4.55
C ALA A 189 31.26 -7.25 -5.88
N LEU A 190 30.57 -7.13 -7.02
CA LEU A 190 31.25 -6.99 -8.31
C LEU A 190 32.16 -5.75 -8.35
N ARG A 191 31.73 -4.63 -7.77
CA ARG A 191 32.54 -3.39 -7.78
C ARG A 191 33.75 -3.49 -6.85
N GLU A 192 33.63 -4.12 -5.68
CA GLU A 192 34.78 -4.38 -4.80
C GLU A 192 35.83 -5.25 -5.51
N GLU A 193 35.38 -6.25 -6.27
CA GLU A 193 36.25 -7.11 -7.09
C GLU A 193 36.90 -6.32 -8.24
N TYR A 194 36.15 -5.49 -8.99
CA TYR A 194 36.69 -4.67 -10.08
C TYR A 194 37.58 -3.49 -9.62
N GLU A 195 37.31 -2.89 -8.46
CA GLU A 195 38.17 -1.87 -7.84
C GLU A 195 39.49 -2.50 -7.37
N SER A 196 39.46 -3.75 -6.87
CA SER A 196 40.68 -4.51 -6.55
C SER A 196 41.51 -4.87 -7.80
N LEU A 197 40.86 -4.94 -8.97
CA LEU A 197 41.47 -5.28 -10.26
C LEU A 197 41.80 -4.06 -11.14
N GLY A 198 41.46 -2.83 -10.70
CA GLY A 198 41.83 -1.58 -11.37
C GLY A 198 41.12 -1.28 -12.70
N ILE A 199 39.93 -1.84 -12.94
CA ILE A 199 39.21 -1.71 -14.23
C ILE A 199 38.11 -0.63 -14.15
N ASN A 200 38.23 0.44 -14.94
CA ASN A 200 37.36 1.64 -14.89
C ASN A 200 36.25 1.74 -15.96
N ARG A 201 36.06 0.75 -16.85
CA ARG A 201 35.03 0.82 -17.91
C ARG A 201 34.13 -0.41 -17.95
N TYR A 202 32.82 -0.15 -17.95
CA TYR A 202 31.76 -1.11 -18.20
C TYR A 202 31.48 -1.18 -19.71
N SER A 203 31.47 -2.37 -20.32
CA SER A 203 30.95 -2.59 -21.68
C SER A 203 29.77 -3.56 -21.62
N GLU A 204 28.60 -3.12 -22.07
CA GLU A 204 27.38 -3.93 -22.11
C GLU A 204 27.45 -5.00 -23.21
N GLY A 205 27.79 -6.22 -22.82
CA GLY A 205 27.55 -7.43 -23.63
C GLY A 205 26.11 -7.90 -23.45
N GLY A 206 25.19 -7.39 -24.27
CA GLY A 206 23.78 -7.78 -24.25
C GLY A 206 23.58 -9.26 -24.57
N ARG A 207 22.91 -10.00 -23.68
CA ARG A 207 22.20 -11.25 -24.00
C ARG A 207 20.74 -11.12 -23.61
N ARG A 208 19.87 -11.13 -24.63
CA ARG A 208 18.41 -11.32 -24.54
C ARG A 208 18.12 -12.80 -24.26
N VAL A 209 16.97 -13.11 -23.63
CA VAL A 209 16.21 -14.41 -23.50
C VAL A 209 15.74 -14.60 -22.05
N THR A 210 14.56 -14.09 -21.64
CA THR A 210 13.16 -14.61 -21.71
C THR A 210 12.79 -15.74 -20.73
N ARG A 211 12.21 -15.35 -19.57
CA ARG A 211 10.89 -15.92 -19.21
C ARG A 211 9.88 -15.36 -20.21
N SER A 212 8.83 -16.11 -20.55
CA SER A 212 7.87 -15.79 -21.63
C SER A 212 7.65 -14.27 -21.75
N PRO A 213 7.86 -13.64 -22.92
CA PRO A 213 7.66 -12.21 -23.14
C PRO A 213 6.33 -11.69 -22.57
N ASN A 214 5.33 -12.57 -22.56
CA ASN A 214 4.00 -12.34 -22.02
C ASN A 214 3.99 -12.06 -20.50
N LEU A 215 4.94 -12.59 -19.72
CA LEU A 215 5.04 -12.32 -18.28
C LEU A 215 5.57 -10.92 -17.98
N VAL A 216 6.61 -10.49 -18.72
CA VAL A 216 7.18 -9.13 -18.60
C VAL A 216 6.16 -8.12 -19.10
N LEU A 217 5.54 -8.37 -20.26
CA LEU A 217 4.44 -7.56 -20.79
C LEU A 217 3.25 -7.52 -19.82
N GLY A 218 2.89 -8.66 -19.22
CA GLY A 218 1.79 -8.74 -18.25
C GLY A 218 2.06 -7.94 -16.97
N PHE A 219 3.29 -7.95 -16.47
CA PHE A 219 3.69 -7.14 -15.31
C PHE A 219 3.79 -5.65 -15.66
N LEU A 220 4.37 -5.29 -16.82
CA LEU A 220 4.40 -3.90 -17.27
C LEU A 220 2.98 -3.35 -17.50
N GLN A 221 2.04 -4.19 -17.96
CA GLN A 221 0.63 -3.84 -18.07
C GLN A 221 -0.03 -3.66 -16.69
N THR A 222 0.29 -4.49 -15.68
CA THR A 222 -0.23 -4.28 -14.32
C THR A 222 0.36 -3.03 -13.67
N LEU A 223 1.64 -2.74 -13.92
CA LEU A 223 2.32 -1.50 -13.52
C LEU A 223 1.67 -0.28 -14.17
N SER A 224 1.50 -0.25 -15.49
CA SER A 224 0.84 0.87 -16.18
C SER A 224 -0.57 1.13 -15.61
N ASN A 225 -1.32 0.08 -15.32
CA ASN A 225 -2.67 0.18 -14.76
C ASN A 225 -2.69 0.54 -13.26
N THR A 226 -1.58 0.36 -12.52
CA THR A 226 -1.45 0.75 -11.08
C THR A 226 -0.86 2.13 -10.91
N PHE A 227 -0.04 2.60 -11.85
CA PHE A 227 0.59 3.91 -11.81
C PHE A 227 -0.25 5.04 -12.39
N CYS A 228 -1.14 4.77 -13.37
CA CYS A 228 -2.10 5.78 -13.85
C CYS A 228 -2.95 6.40 -12.70
N PRO A 229 -3.49 5.61 -11.74
CA PRO A 229 -4.23 6.15 -10.61
C PRO A 229 -3.36 6.81 -9.52
N LEU A 230 -2.05 6.54 -9.45
CA LEU A 230 -1.15 7.18 -8.48
C LEU A 230 -0.86 8.65 -8.82
N HIS A 231 -1.07 9.04 -10.09
CA HIS A 231 -0.97 10.43 -10.56
C HIS A 231 -2.27 11.22 -10.33
N GLU A 232 -3.44 10.56 -10.34
CA GLU A 232 -4.75 11.21 -10.11
C GLU A 232 -5.16 11.26 -8.63
N HIS A 233 -4.52 10.47 -7.74
CA HIS A 233 -4.84 10.40 -6.31
C HIS A 233 -3.70 10.87 -5.37
N GLY A 234 -2.88 11.83 -5.79
CA GLY A 234 -2.08 12.68 -4.89
C GLY A 234 -1.17 11.94 -3.89
N VAL A 235 -0.29 11.05 -4.36
CA VAL A 235 0.80 10.48 -3.52
C VAL A 235 2.03 11.41 -3.45
N LEU A 236 1.91 12.61 -4.01
CA LEU A 236 2.95 13.62 -4.03
C LEU A 236 2.26 14.94 -3.69
N ASP A 237 2.47 15.49 -2.50
CA ASP A 237 2.96 16.86 -2.40
C ASP A 237 3.36 17.26 -0.97
N THR A 238 4.14 18.33 -0.95
CA THR A 238 4.95 18.88 0.13
C THR A 238 4.18 19.92 0.95
N HIS A 239 4.08 19.70 2.26
CA HIS A 239 3.85 20.60 3.41
C HIS A 239 3.22 22.01 3.20
N SER A 240 2.07 22.28 3.86
CA SER A 240 1.87 23.21 5.02
C SER A 240 0.38 23.60 5.22
N PRO A 241 -0.05 24.12 6.39
CA PRO A 241 -0.13 23.50 7.72
C PRO A 241 -1.57 23.10 8.12
N LEU A 242 -1.69 22.14 9.07
CA LEU A 242 -2.93 21.56 9.65
C LEU A 242 -3.62 20.46 8.81
N GLU A 243 -2.84 19.48 8.35
CA GLU A 243 -3.39 18.27 7.74
C GLU A 243 -3.71 17.22 8.83
N CYS A 244 -5.01 16.94 8.99
CA CYS A 244 -5.55 15.97 9.94
C CYS A 244 -6.09 14.76 9.17
N VAL A 245 -5.56 13.58 9.47
CA VAL A 245 -5.77 12.34 8.71
C VAL A 245 -6.68 11.38 9.44
N ALA A 246 -7.78 10.96 8.82
CA ALA A 246 -8.56 9.84 9.34
C ALA A 246 -8.00 8.49 8.87
N HIS A 247 -7.61 7.64 9.82
CA HIS A 247 -7.25 6.23 9.63
C HIS A 247 -8.37 5.31 10.13
N SER A 248 -8.89 4.48 9.22
CA SER A 248 -9.63 3.27 9.57
C SER A 248 -8.66 2.11 9.78
N ASN A 249 -8.48 1.69 11.04
CA ASN A 249 -7.67 0.51 11.36
C ASN A 249 -8.60 -0.60 11.86
N TYR A 250 -8.67 -1.69 11.09
CA TYR A 250 -9.35 -2.90 11.49
C TYR A 250 -8.40 -3.83 12.23
N ALA A 251 -8.74 -4.17 13.47
CA ALA A 251 -8.18 -5.31 14.20
C ALA A 251 -9.13 -6.52 14.09
#